data_AF-A0A6V7M320-F1
#
_entry.id   AF-A0A6V7M320-F1
#
_cell.length_a   1.000
_cell.length_b   1.000
_cell.length_c   1.000
_cell.angle_alpha   90.00
_cell.angle_beta   90.00
_cell.angle_gamma   90.00
#
_symmetry.space_group_name_H-M   'P 1'
#
loop_
_entity.id
_entity.type
_entity.pdbx_description
1 polymer ?
#
loop_
_entity_poly.entity_id
_entity_poly.type
_entity_poly.pdbx_seq_one_letter_code
_entity_poly.pdbx_strand_id
1 'polypeptide(L)'
;MVLLKESFLSLHYFGIWPSVDWEPRTWKTIGYSVYTGYVICSICWFAISGIAYLVFITDDVEDFSDTCFMLLSVLAICAKVTITLFKRSEIIGVLRTLESSPYKPVDNETRMIQDKFNERI
;
A
#
# COMPACT_ATOMS: atom_id res chain seq x y z
N MET A 1 -12.72 4.96 -11.00
CA MET A 1 -11.30 5.19 -10.62
C MET A 1 -10.35 5.18 -11.82
N VAL A 2 -10.28 6.30 -12.54
CA VAL A 2 -9.22 6.53 -13.56
C VAL A 2 -8.01 7.25 -12.93
N LEU A 3 -8.24 8.04 -11.87
CA LEU A 3 -7.16 8.72 -11.14
C LEU A 3 -6.28 7.72 -10.38
N LEU A 4 -4.97 7.83 -10.60
CA LEU A 4 -3.90 7.15 -9.86
C LEU A 4 -3.89 5.62 -9.96
N LYS A 5 -4.37 5.07 -11.08
CA LYS A 5 -4.47 3.64 -11.34
C LYS A 5 -3.17 2.88 -11.09
N GLU A 6 -2.03 3.43 -11.52
CA GLU A 6 -0.71 2.80 -11.36
C GLU A 6 -0.28 2.69 -9.89
N SER A 7 -0.52 3.73 -9.08
CA SER A 7 -0.23 3.68 -7.64
C SER A 7 -1.14 2.70 -6.90
N PHE A 8 -2.42 2.62 -7.28
CA PHE A 8 -3.35 1.62 -6.73
C PHE A 8 -3.00 0.19 -7.19
N LEU A 9 -2.47 0.02 -8.40
CA LEU A 9 -1.98 -1.27 -8.90
C LEU A 9 -0.75 -1.73 -8.11
N SER A 10 0.19 -0.83 -7.84
CA SER A 10 1.34 -1.11 -6.98
C SER A 10 0.88 -1.53 -5.57
N LEU A 11 -0.08 -0.80 -4.98
CA LEU A 11 -0.68 -1.17 -3.70
C LEU A 11 -1.40 -2.54 -3.73
N HIS A 12 -1.96 -2.93 -4.87
CA HIS A 12 -2.57 -4.24 -5.05
C HIS A 12 -1.52 -5.35 -5.02
N TYR A 13 -0.38 -5.16 -5.69
CA TYR A 13 0.74 -6.11 -5.65
C TYR A 13 1.32 -6.29 -4.25
N PHE A 14 1.44 -5.21 -3.48
CA PHE A 14 1.89 -5.29 -2.09
C PHE A 14 0.89 -5.95 -1.13
N GLY A 15 -0.27 -6.40 -1.61
CA GLY A 15 -1.29 -7.07 -0.77
C GLY A 15 -2.08 -6.10 0.11
N ILE A 16 -1.97 -4.80 -0.18
CA ILE A 16 -2.49 -3.70 0.61
C ILE A 16 -3.93 -3.40 0.15
N TRP A 17 -4.15 -3.28 -1.15
CA TRP A 17 -5.43 -2.76 -1.64
C TRP A 17 -6.27 -3.79 -2.39
N PRO A 18 -7.26 -4.45 -1.74
CA PRO A 18 -8.27 -5.18 -2.49
C PRO A 18 -9.09 -4.19 -3.33
N SER A 19 -9.46 -4.58 -4.54
CA SER A 19 -10.34 -3.78 -5.40
C SER A 19 -11.61 -3.38 -4.63
N VAL A 20 -11.89 -2.08 -4.59
CA VAL A 20 -13.08 -1.49 -3.94
C VAL A 20 -14.40 -2.04 -4.48
N ASP A 21 -14.37 -2.60 -5.69
CA ASP A 21 -15.54 -3.11 -6.41
C ASP A 21 -15.82 -4.59 -6.13
N TRP A 22 -15.02 -5.27 -5.30
CA TRP A 22 -15.25 -6.70 -5.01
C TRP A 22 -16.32 -6.90 -3.94
N GLU A 23 -17.40 -7.58 -4.33
CA GLU A 23 -18.46 -7.96 -3.42
C GLU A 23 -17.92 -8.81 -2.25
N PRO A 24 -18.38 -8.54 -1.02
CA PRO A 24 -17.93 -9.25 0.17
C PRO A 24 -18.52 -10.66 0.19
N ARG A 25 -17.90 -11.60 -0.56
CA ARG A 25 -18.04 -13.08 -0.53
C ARG A 25 -17.62 -13.76 -1.85
N THR A 26 -16.73 -13.15 -2.64
CA THR A 26 -16.14 -13.83 -3.81
C THR A 26 -14.91 -14.64 -3.40
N TRP A 27 -14.64 -15.81 -4.00
CA TRP A 27 -13.39 -16.57 -3.78
C TRP A 27 -12.12 -15.74 -3.99
N LYS A 28 -12.17 -14.75 -4.88
CA LYS A 28 -11.11 -13.76 -5.09
C LYS A 28 -10.79 -12.96 -3.83
N THR A 29 -11.81 -12.52 -3.08
CA THR A 29 -11.65 -11.78 -1.82
C THR A 29 -11.02 -12.64 -0.73
N ILE A 30 -11.39 -13.93 -0.67
CA ILE A 30 -10.80 -14.89 0.27
C ILE A 30 -9.33 -15.14 -0.07
N GLY A 31 -9.02 -15.39 -1.35
CA GLY A 31 -7.63 -15.57 -1.80
C GLY A 31 -6.77 -14.34 -1.48
N TYR A 32 -7.31 -13.13 -1.68
CA TYR A 32 -6.59 -11.90 -1.34
C TYR A 32 -6.43 -11.71 0.18
N SER A 33 -7.43 -12.07 0.99
CA SER A 33 -7.31 -12.04 2.45
C SER A 33 -6.23 -12.99 2.96
N VAL A 34 -6.11 -14.18 2.37
CA VAL A 34 -5.04 -15.14 2.68
C VAL A 34 -3.69 -14.58 2.26
N TYR A 35 -3.62 -13.94 1.08
CA TYR A 35 -2.40 -13.27 0.62
C TYR A 35 -1.97 -12.15 1.56
N THR A 36 -2.87 -11.26 1.98
CA THR A 36 -2.56 -10.22 2.98
C THR A 36 -2.09 -10.84 4.30
N GLY A 37 -2.73 -11.92 4.76
CA GLY A 37 -2.29 -12.67 5.94
C GLY A 37 -0.87 -13.23 5.77
N TYR A 38 -0.57 -13.82 4.61
CA TYR A 38 0.75 -14.33 4.27
C TYR A 38 1.83 -13.23 4.27
N VAL A 39 1.52 -12.05 3.73
CA VAL A 39 2.43 -10.88 3.75
C VAL A 39 2.70 -10.45 5.18
N ILE A 40 1.68 -10.36 6.03
CA ILE A 40 1.85 -10.02 7.46
C ILE A 40 2.70 -11.08 8.17
N CYS A 41 2.42 -12.37 7.96
CA CYS A 41 3.23 -13.45 8.51
C CYS A 41 4.70 -13.37 8.05
N SER A 42 4.94 -13.04 6.79
CA SER A 42 6.30 -12.88 6.24
C SER A 42 7.04 -11.71 6.87
N ILE A 43 6.35 -10.57 7.11
CA ILE A 43 6.92 -9.42 7.82
C ILE A 43 7.25 -9.78 9.27
N CYS A 44 6.34 -10.47 9.97
CA CYS A 44 6.59 -10.93 11.34
C CYS A 44 7.78 -11.89 11.40
N TRP A 45 7.85 -12.84 10.46
CA TRP A 45 8.98 -13.76 10.35
C TRP A 45 10.29 -13.02 10.12
N PHE A 46 10.30 -12.05 9.21
CA PHE A 46 11.47 -11.21 8.94
C PHE A 46 11.91 -10.42 10.18
N ALA A 47 10.97 -9.82 10.91
CA ALA A 47 11.26 -9.11 12.15
C ALA A 47 11.87 -10.03 13.22
N ILE A 48 11.32 -11.24 13.39
CA ILE A 48 11.86 -12.25 14.32
C ILE A 48 13.28 -12.65 13.90
N SER A 49 13.52 -12.88 12.61
CA SER A 49 14.84 -13.24 12.10
C SER A 49 15.87 -12.13 12.32
N GLY A 50 15.46 -10.86 12.18
CA GLY A 50 16.30 -9.71 12.45
C GLY A 50 16.67 -9.57 13.92
N ILE A 51 15.71 -9.79 14.82
CA ILE A 51 15.97 -9.81 16.26
C ILE A 51 16.90 -10.97 16.62
N ALA A 52 16.68 -12.16 16.05
CA ALA A 52 17.54 -13.31 16.28
C ALA A 52 18.98 -13.05 15.81
N TYR A 53 19.17 -12.46 14.63
CA TYR A 53 20.50 -12.08 14.15
C TYR A 53 21.19 -11.10 15.09
N LEU A 54 20.47 -10.06 15.51
CA LEU A 54 20.98 -9.01 16.38
C LEU A 54 21.35 -9.52 17.79
N VAL A 55 20.66 -10.56 18.28
CA VAL A 55 20.93 -11.17 19.60
C VAL A 55 22.01 -12.27 19.55
N PHE A 56 22.10 -13.04 18.46
CA PHE A 56 22.96 -14.23 18.40
C PHE A 56 24.25 -14.07 17.58
N ILE A 57 24.31 -13.14 16.63
CA ILE A 57 25.42 -13.04 15.66
C ILE A 57 26.25 -11.78 15.85
N THR A 58 25.62 -10.70 16.31
CA THR A 58 26.30 -9.41 16.42
C THR A 58 27.14 -9.33 17.70
N ASP A 59 28.45 -9.53 17.55
CA ASP A 59 29.45 -9.22 18.58
C ASP A 59 29.98 -7.77 18.47
N ASP A 60 29.81 -7.12 17.31
CA ASP A 60 30.32 -5.78 17.00
C ASP A 60 29.22 -4.70 16.96
N VAL A 61 29.49 -3.53 17.55
CA VAL A 61 28.51 -2.44 17.70
C VAL A 61 28.13 -1.77 16.38
N GLU A 62 28.99 -1.84 15.37
CA GLU A 62 28.74 -1.27 14.04
C GLU A 62 27.74 -2.13 13.25
N ASP A 63 27.97 -3.45 13.19
CA ASP A 63 27.06 -4.43 12.60
C ASP A 63 25.68 -4.45 13.30
N PHE A 64 25.67 -4.19 14.61
CA PHE A 64 24.44 -4.01 15.38
C PHE A 64 23.60 -2.86 14.83
N SER A 65 24.24 -1.70 14.69
CA SER A 65 23.58 -0.47 14.28
C SER A 65 23.05 -0.59 12.86
N ASP A 66 23.84 -1.14 11.94
CA ASP A 66 23.43 -1.32 10.54
C ASP A 66 22.26 -2.29 10.40
N THR A 67 22.30 -3.42 11.11
CA THR A 67 21.20 -4.39 11.09
C THR A 67 19.93 -3.79 11.69
N CYS A 68 20.05 -3.07 12.82
CA CYS A 68 18.93 -2.39 13.46
C CYS A 68 18.32 -1.33 12.52
N PHE A 69 19.17 -0.56 11.83
CA PHE A 69 18.72 0.45 10.88
C PHE A 69 17.97 -0.17 9.69
N MET A 70 18.47 -1.28 9.14
CA MET A 70 17.74 -2.03 8.10
C MET A 70 16.39 -2.53 8.60
N LEU A 71 16.33 -3.12 9.79
CA LEU A 71 15.07 -3.62 10.37
C LEU A 71 14.05 -2.50 10.63
N LEU A 72 14.50 -1.39 11.21
CA LEU A 72 13.65 -0.22 11.44
C LEU A 72 13.15 0.38 10.14
N SER A 73 13.99 0.43 9.10
CA SER A 73 13.61 0.92 7.77
C SER A 73 12.50 0.07 7.15
N VAL A 74 12.65 -1.25 7.20
CA VAL A 74 11.62 -2.19 6.73
C VAL A 74 10.34 -2.04 7.55
N LEU A 75 10.46 -1.96 8.89
CA LEU A 75 9.32 -1.76 9.78
C LEU A 75 8.57 -0.45 9.49
N ALA A 76 9.29 0.64 9.20
CA ALA A 76 8.70 1.93 8.85
C ALA A 76 7.91 1.87 7.53
N ILE A 77 8.43 1.14 6.54
CA ILE A 77 7.71 0.88 5.28
C ILE A 77 6.43 0.09 5.56
N CYS A 78 6.51 -0.99 6.34
CA CYS A 78 5.36 -1.79 6.74
C CYS A 78 4.32 -0.98 7.54
N ALA A 79 4.78 -0.09 8.42
CA ALA A 79 3.91 0.80 9.20
C ALA A 79 3.20 1.81 8.31
N LYS A 80 3.90 2.46 7.36
CA LYS A 80 3.27 3.34 6.36
C LYS A 80 2.18 2.61 5.58
N VAL A 81 2.49 1.40 5.12
CA VAL A 81 1.55 0.52 4.43
C VAL A 81 0.32 0.22 5.29
N THR A 82 0.52 -0.12 6.57
CA THR A 82 -0.55 -0.43 7.51
C THR A 82 -1.42 0.79 7.81
N ILE A 83 -0.83 1.97 7.98
CA ILE A 83 -1.57 3.21 8.18
C ILE A 83 -2.42 3.52 6.95
N THR A 84 -1.87 3.34 5.74
CA THR A 84 -2.64 3.49 4.49
C THR A 84 -3.81 2.51 4.41
N LEU A 85 -3.67 1.28 4.93
CA LEU A 85 -4.77 0.33 5.06
C LEU A 85 -5.89 0.81 5.99
N PHE A 86 -5.53 1.28 7.19
CA PHE A 86 -6.52 1.76 8.16
C PHE A 86 -7.22 3.02 7.67
N LYS A 87 -6.47 3.93 7.04
CA LYS A 87 -6.99 5.17 6.45
C LYS A 87 -7.72 4.96 5.12
N ARG A 88 -7.87 3.72 4.64
CA ARG A 88 -8.51 3.44 3.34
C ARG A 88 -9.90 4.03 3.21
N SER A 89 -10.69 4.05 4.30
CA SER A 89 -12.06 4.60 4.29
C SER A 89 -12.05 6.11 4.04
N GLU A 90 -11.10 6.83 4.65
CA GLU A 90 -10.88 8.25 4.39
C GLU A 90 -10.35 8.48 2.97
N ILE A 91 -9.41 7.66 2.50
CA ILE A 91 -8.87 7.76 1.12
C ILE A 91 -9.98 7.54 0.10
N ILE A 92 -10.85 6.55 0.29
CA ILE A 92 -12.02 6.31 -0.57
C ILE A 92 -13.00 7.48 -0.48
N GLY A 93 -13.19 8.08 0.69
CA GLY A 93 -14.03 9.27 0.88
C GLY A 93 -13.50 10.48 0.09
N VAL A 94 -12.21 10.76 0.20
CA VAL A 94 -11.53 11.82 -0.56
C VAL A 94 -11.59 11.54 -2.06
N LEU A 95 -11.35 10.29 -2.47
CA LEU A 95 -11.40 9.89 -3.88
C LEU A 95 -12.82 10.00 -4.47
N ARG A 96 -13.84 9.60 -3.71
CA ARG A 96 -15.25 9.82 -4.08
C ARG A 96 -15.59 11.30 -4.15
N THR A 97 -15.02 12.12 -3.28
CA THR A 97 -15.22 13.57 -3.30
C THR A 97 -14.59 14.17 -4.56
N LEU A 98 -13.39 13.70 -4.95
CA LEU A 98 -12.73 14.07 -6.21
C LEU A 98 -13.50 13.60 -7.45
N GLU A 99 -14.15 12.43 -7.40
CA GLU A 99 -14.95 11.89 -8.50
C GLU A 99 -16.40 12.44 -8.51
N SER A 100 -16.80 13.18 -7.47
CA SER A 100 -18.09 13.87 -7.33
C SER A 100 -17.98 15.37 -7.62
N SER A 101 -19.12 16.01 -7.91
CA SER A 101 -19.18 17.47 -8.14
C SER A 101 -18.66 18.24 -6.91
N PRO A 102 -17.79 19.25 -7.04
CA PRO A 102 -17.50 20.10 -8.22
C PRO A 102 -16.27 19.72 -9.06
N TYR A 103 -15.57 18.61 -8.74
CA TYR A 103 -14.27 18.27 -9.34
C TYR A 103 -14.35 17.36 -10.57
N LYS A 104 -15.57 16.92 -10.93
CA LYS A 104 -15.82 16.14 -12.14
C LYS A 104 -15.74 17.07 -13.36
N PRO A 105 -15.05 16.72 -14.46
CA PRO A 105 -15.05 17.53 -15.67
C PRO A 105 -16.48 17.59 -16.23
N VAL A 106 -17.14 18.73 -16.02
CA VAL A 106 -18.51 19.00 -16.50
C VAL A 106 -18.48 19.42 -17.98
N ASP A 107 -17.37 20.01 -18.42
CA ASP A 107 -17.19 20.56 -19.75
C ASP A 107 -16.20 19.76 -20.61
N ASN A 108 -16.45 19.72 -21.91
CA ASN A 108 -15.67 18.92 -22.87
C ASN A 108 -14.21 19.43 -22.98
N GLU A 109 -13.97 20.73 -22.75
CA GLU A 109 -12.63 21.34 -22.73
C GLU A 109 -11.81 20.84 -21.54
N THR A 110 -12.42 20.75 -20.35
CA THR A 110 -11.74 20.29 -19.14
C THR A 110 -11.36 18.81 -19.25
N ARG A 111 -12.19 18.05 -19.95
CA ARG A 111 -11.97 16.63 -20.24
C ARG A 111 -10.81 16.41 -21.22
N MET A 112 -10.69 17.24 -22.26
CA MET A 112 -9.53 17.24 -23.15
C MET A 112 -8.23 17.63 -22.44
N ILE A 113 -8.28 18.60 -21.52
CA ILE A 113 -7.10 18.99 -20.72
C ILE A 113 -6.66 17.82 -19.83
N GLN A 114 -7.60 17.11 -19.22
CA GLN A 114 -7.32 15.96 -18.37
C GLN A 114 -6.73 14.78 -19.16
N ASP A 115 -7.25 14.48 -20.36
CA ASP A 115 -6.68 13.46 -21.24
C ASP A 115 -5.25 13.82 -21.66
N LYS A 116 -4.99 15.08 -22.04
CA LYS A 116 -3.64 15.56 -22.39
C LYS A 116 -2.64 15.49 -21.24
N PHE A 117 -3.12 15.58 -20.00
CA PHE A 117 -2.29 15.48 -18.81
C PHE A 117 -2.02 14.03 -18.45
N ASN A 118 -3.04 13.18 -18.57
CA ASN A 118 -2.92 11.74 -18.33
C ASN A 118 -2.06 11.03 -19.38
N GLU A 119 -2.01 11.52 -20.62
CA GLU A 119 -1.13 11.01 -21.67
C GLU A 119 0.35 11.41 -21.45
N ARG A 120 0.61 12.41 -20.59
CA ARG A 120 1.97 12.85 -20.23
C ARG A 120 2.54 12.21 -18.96
N ILE A 121 1.74 11.43 -18.24
CA ILE A 121 2.14 10.69 -17.03
C ILE A 121 2.37 9.23 -17.41
#